data_AF-A0A7M1Q123-F1
#
_entry.id   AF-A0A7M1Q123-F1
#
_cell.length_a   1.000
_cell.length_b   1.000
_cell.length_c   1.000
_cell.angle_alpha   90.00
_cell.angle_beta   90.00
_cell.angle_gamma   90.00
#
_symmetry.space_group_name_H-M   'P 1'
#
loop_
_entity.id
_entity.type
_entity.pdbx_description
1 polymer ?
#
loop_
_entity_poly.entity_id
_entity_poly.type
_entity_poly.pdbx_seq_one_letter_code
_entity_poly.pdbx_strand_id
1 'polypeptide(L)' 'MKIKVLLGLLCVIYGLFVYFLTITKPPKLWGIGKIQAFVKVLGNTGTNIFFYIWGTGFIALGVWLFIK' A
#
# COMPACT_ATOMS: atom_id res chain seq x y z
N MET A 1 18.02 8.81 -18.03
CA MET A 1 17.38 8.84 -16.70
C MET A 1 16.42 7.65 -16.65
N LYS A 2 16.84 6.57 -15.98
CA LYS A 2 16.54 5.17 -16.38
C LYS A 2 15.22 4.72 -15.73
N ILE A 3 14.31 4.11 -16.50
CA ILE A 3 12.95 3.65 -16.12
C ILE A 3 12.77 3.13 -14.67
N LYS A 4 13.80 2.47 -14.12
CA LYS A 4 13.87 1.97 -12.74
C LYS A 4 13.66 3.05 -11.67
N VAL A 5 14.21 4.25 -11.87
CA VAL A 5 14.09 5.37 -10.92
C VAL A 5 12.64 5.86 -10.85
N LEU A 6 11.97 5.92 -12.01
CA LEU A 6 10.54 6.26 -12.07
C LEU A 6 9.69 5.19 -11.39
N LEU A 7 9.97 3.91 -11.67
CA LEU A 7 9.26 2.79 -11.03
C LEU A 7 9.50 2.77 -9.51
N GLY A 8 10.74 3.01 -9.07
CA GLY A 8 11.08 3.10 -7.65
C GLY A 8 10.31 4.21 -6.95
N LEU A 9 10.25 5.40 -7.57
CA LEU A 9 9.48 6.53 -7.05
C LEU A 9 7.99 6.20 -6.96
N LEU A 10 7.41 5.61 -8.00
CA LEU A 10 6.01 5.20 -8.01
C LEU A 10 5.71 4.16 -6.93
N CYS A 11 6.61 3.20 -6.69
CA CYS A 11 6.46 2.19 -5.64
C CYS A 11 6.48 2.82 -4.24
N VAL A 12 7.41 3.76 -3.98
CA VAL A 12 7.45 4.46 -2.68
C VAL A 12 6.18 5.30 -2.48
N ILE A 13 5.77 6.08 -3.48
CA ILE A 13 4.56 6.90 -3.41
C ILE A 13 3.33 6.02 -3.17
N TYR A 14 3.22 4.91 -3.90
CA TYR A 14 2.11 3.97 -3.73
C TYR A 14 2.11 3.34 -2.34
N GLY A 15 3.27 2.90 -1.83
CA GLY A 15 3.36 2.34 -0.49
C GLY A 15 2.96 3.34 0.60
N LEU A 16 3.41 4.59 0.51
CA LEU A 16 2.98 5.67 1.40
C LEU A 16 1.48 5.95 1.29
N PHE A 17 0.93 5.92 0.08
CA PHE A 17 -0.51 6.06 -0.13
C PHE A 17 -1.32 4.93 0.51
N VAL A 18 -0.84 3.69 0.44
CA VAL A 18 -1.45 2.54 1.13
C VAL A 18 -1.45 2.74 2.64
N TYR A 19 -0.35 3.22 3.22
CA TYR A 19 -0.27 3.58 4.64
C TYR A 19 -1.29 4.67 5.00
N PHE A 20 -1.33 5.75 4.21
CA PHE A 20 -2.28 6.84 4.40
C PHE A 20 -3.73 6.34 4.37
N LEU A 21 -4.09 5.49 3.40
CA LEU A 21 -5.42 4.89 3.32
C LEU A 21 -5.75 4.02 4.53
N THR A 22 -4.77 3.27 5.04
CA THR A 22 -4.96 2.37 6.18
C THR A 22 -5.17 3.12 7.49
N ILE A 23 -4.51 4.27 7.65
CA ILE A 23 -4.64 5.13 8.84
C ILE A 23 -5.93 5.96 8.77
N THR A 24 -6.16 6.65 7.65
CA THR A 24 -7.28 7.59 7.52
C THR A 24 -8.61 6.92 7.19
N LYS A 25 -8.57 5.69 6.66
CA LYS A 25 -9.74 4.87 6.29
C LYS A 25 -10.88 5.69 5.66
N PRO A 26 -10.61 6.47 4.59
CA PRO A 26 -11.60 7.39 4.06
C PRO A 26 -12.84 6.60 3.59
N PRO A 27 -14.07 6.97 4.00
CA PRO A 27 -15.27 6.15 3.80
C PRO A 27 -15.50 5.74 2.34
N LYS A 28 -15.17 6.64 1.39
CA LYS A 28 -15.32 6.41 -0.05
C LYS A 28 -14.44 5.27 -0.58
N LEU A 29 -13.24 5.08 -0.01
CA LEU A 29 -12.32 4.03 -0.46
C LEU A 29 -12.40 2.81 0.46
N TRP A 30 -12.52 3.00 1.77
CA TRP A 30 -12.62 1.89 2.72
C TRP A 30 -13.94 1.13 2.60
N GLY A 31 -15.01 1.78 2.14
CA GLY A 31 -16.32 1.18 1.90
C GLY A 31 -16.47 0.44 0.56
N ILE A 32 -15.46 0.42 -0.30
CA ILE A 32 -15.57 -0.28 -1.59
C ILE A 32 -15.59 -1.80 -1.37
N GLY A 33 -16.32 -2.52 -2.22
CA GLY A 33 -16.48 -3.98 -2.11
C GLY A 33 -15.15 -4.76 -2.05
N LYS A 34 -14.08 -4.24 -2.67
CA LYS A 34 -12.73 -4.85 -2.60
C LYS A 34 -12.16 -4.84 -1.19
N ILE A 35 -12.12 -3.68 -0.53
CA ILE A 35 -11.59 -3.56 0.84
C ILE A 35 -12.51 -4.29 1.81
N GLN A 36 -13.83 -4.19 1.61
CA GLN A 36 -14.81 -4.92 2.43
C GLN A 36 -14.69 -6.44 2.30
N ALA A 37 -14.26 -6.97 1.14
CA ALA A 37 -13.94 -8.39 1.01
C ALA A 37 -12.74 -8.79 1.89
N PHE A 38 -11.67 -7.97 1.94
CA PHE A 38 -10.56 -8.21 2.86
C PHE A 38 -11.02 -8.13 4.32
N VAL A 39 -11.84 -7.13 4.67
CA VAL A 39 -12.39 -6.98 6.03
C VAL A 39 -13.27 -8.18 6.41
N LYS A 40 -14.04 -8.72 5.46
CA LYS A 40 -14.87 -9.92 5.70
C LYS A 40 -14.04 -11.17 5.97
N VAL A 41 -12.88 -11.32 5.31
CA VAL A 41 -12.01 -12.50 5.45
C VAL A 41 -11.05 -12.39 6.63
N LEU A 42 -10.44 -11.22 6.81
CA LEU A 42 -9.33 -10.98 7.75
C LEU A 42 -9.78 -10.21 9.01
N GLY A 43 -11.00 -9.68 9.03
CA GLY A 43 -11.43 -8.70 10.03
C GLY A 43 -10.79 -7.32 9.80
N ASN A 44 -11.21 -6.35 10.61
CA ASN A 44 -10.70 -4.97 10.51
C ASN A 44 -9.21 -4.88 10.87
N THR A 45 -8.79 -5.58 11.94
CA THR A 45 -7.40 -5.61 12.39
C THR A 45 -6.51 -6.36 11.40
N GLY A 46 -6.94 -7.52 10.90
CA GLY A 46 -6.17 -8.29 9.92
C GLY A 46 -6.02 -7.55 8.58
N THR A 47 -7.06 -6.83 8.15
CA THR A 47 -6.98 -5.98 6.95
C THR A 47 -5.98 -4.84 7.15
N ASN A 48 -5.97 -4.19 8.31
CA ASN A 48 -4.97 -3.16 8.61
C ASN A 48 -3.54 -3.71 8.52
N ILE A 49 -3.28 -4.86 9.14
CA ILE A 49 -1.96 -5.51 9.13
C ILE A 49 -1.57 -5.87 7.70
N PHE A 50 -2.49 -6.45 6.91
CA PHE A 50 -2.24 -6.79 5.51
C PHE A 50 -1.81 -5.56 4.70
N PHE A 51 -2.54 -4.45 4.81
CA PHE A 51 -2.22 -3.23 4.09
C PHE A 51 -0.90 -2.61 4.55
N TYR A 52 -0.57 -2.65 5.85
CA TYR A 52 0.73 -2.20 6.34
C TYR A 52 1.89 -3.04 5.80
N ILE A 53 1.76 -4.37 5.80
CA ILE A 53 2.76 -5.27 5.21
C ILE A 53 2.92 -4.97 3.73
N TRP A 54 1.81 -4.83 3.00
CA TRP A 54 1.80 -4.54 1.58
C TRP A 54 2.46 -3.20 1.25
N GLY A 55 2.08 -2.13 1.96
CA GLY A 55 2.69 -0.81 1.82
C GLY A 55 4.19 -0.82 2.12
N THR A 56 4.62 -1.56 3.15
CA THR A 56 6.04 -1.69 3.51
C THR A 56 6.81 -2.42 2.43
N GLY A 57 6.24 -3.50 1.88
CA GLY A 57 6.83 -4.25 0.77
C GLY A 57 7.05 -3.37 -0.47
N PHE A 58 6.10 -2.51 -0.80
CA PHE A 58 6.24 -1.57 -1.92
C PHE A 58 7.28 -0.47 -1.67
N ILE A 59 7.36 0.06 -0.44
CA ILE A 59 8.42 1.01 -0.08
C ILE A 59 9.79 0.34 -0.19
N ALA A 60 9.96 -0.85 0.38
CA ALA A 60 11.21 -1.60 0.31
C ALA A 60 11.62 -1.91 -1.14
N LEU A 61 10.66 -2.33 -1.98
CA LEU A 61 10.89 -2.56 -3.40
C LEU A 61 11.26 -1.27 -4.15
N GLY A 62 10.63 -0.15 -3.80
CA GLY A 62 10.96 1.16 -4.36
C GLY A 62 12.37 1.61 -4.00
N VAL A 63 12.76 1.49 -2.72
CA VAL A 63 14.13 1.76 -2.25
C VAL A 63 15.15 0.86 -2.95
N TRP A 64 14.85 -0.42 -3.08
CA TRP A 64 15.72 -1.36 -3.79
C TRP A 64 15.93 -0.99 -5.27
N LEU A 65 14.87 -0.53 -5.95
CA LEU A 65 14.95 -0.05 -7.33
C LEU A 65 15.77 1.24 -7.49
N PHE A 66 15.92 2.05 -6.44
CA PHE A 66 16.82 3.21 -6.46
C PHE A 66 18.30 2.83 -6.29
N ILE A 67 18.57 1.73 -5.59
CA ILE A 67 19.95 1.27 -5.31
C ILE A 67 20.53 0.49 -6.51
N LYS A 68 19.70 -0.06 -7.40
CA LYS A 68 20.08 -1.07 -8.43
C LYS A 68 19.92 -0.62 -9.89
#